data_AF-A0A5R8KF72-F1
#
_entry.id   AF-A0A5R8KF72-F1
#
_cell.length_a   1.000
_cell.length_b   1.000
_cell.length_c   1.000
_cell.angle_alpha   90.00
_cell.angle_beta   90.00
_cell.angle_gamma   90.00
#
_symmetry.space_group_name_H-M   'P 1'
#
loop_
_entity.id
_entity.type
_entity.pdbx_description
1 polymer ?
#
loop_
_entity_poly.entity_id
_entity_poly.type
_entity_poly.pdbx_seq_one_letter_code
_entity_poly.pdbx_strand_id
1 'polypeptide(L)'
;MMKLRFLPLWCLLGCLELTAAPPEADRIVVLGDSITASGQYLEYLETILMVQTAKRYEFLNLGLSSETVSGLSEPGHAAGKFPRPGLHERLQRVLDKTKPDLVLACYGMNDGIYFPLKQTRFDRFTTGIEQLRSKAKAAAADVIHLTPPVFDPLPIKDKVMPAGLNAYPRPFEGYNRVLDRYSEWLVGRRSAGWKVIDVHGPMNAALAEQRKANAEFTFATDGVHPTKEGHWIISQAILDAWDVKHDWVLEDLVEPQGRLAALYKLVGDRQKVLKSAWLEACGHKRPGVAKGLPLEEAKTKAEEISKSLVALLESSGGFTKKEEVGKPAMEEKAGTTAKPGLFPGTRSVWQGYDRYDFDWQGITATIVAPKEAAAGKPWVWHGEFFGHKPDPDAALLGKGFHIVFLKMNDTLGCPATVKTWTEFYQHLTKQYRFSKKPALVGLSRGGLYCYNWAIANPGKVSCIYADAPVCDFKSWPGGKGEGPGDPRNWALVLKLWNFKDEAEALAYKGNPVDALAPLAKNKVPLLHVFGDADEVVPAEENTLLLAERYRKLGGTIELIAKAGGKHHPHGLQDSAPIVNFIARHAK
;
A
#
# COMPACT_ATOMS: atom_id res chain seq x y z
N MET A 1 67.09 24.70 -42.99
CA MET A 1 65.67 25.00 -43.26
C MET A 1 64.83 24.41 -42.13
N MET A 2 64.12 25.30 -41.44
CA MET A 2 63.29 25.06 -40.25
C MET A 2 62.23 23.98 -40.51
N LYS A 3 62.19 22.91 -39.71
CA LYS A 3 61.02 22.03 -39.60
C LYS A 3 60.39 22.25 -38.22
N LEU A 4 59.31 23.04 -38.23
CA LEU A 4 58.42 23.29 -37.12
C LEU A 4 57.85 21.97 -36.58
N ARG A 5 57.99 21.73 -35.28
CA ARG A 5 57.25 20.71 -34.54
C ARG A 5 55.85 21.26 -34.25
N PHE A 6 54.82 20.64 -34.82
CA PHE A 6 53.44 20.80 -34.34
C PHE A 6 53.13 19.66 -33.38
N LEU A 7 52.96 20.00 -32.10
CA LEU A 7 52.28 19.14 -31.11
C LEU A 7 50.79 19.06 -31.48
N PRO A 8 50.16 17.87 -31.46
CA PRO A 8 48.72 17.80 -31.55
C PRO A 8 48.12 18.22 -30.20
N LEU A 9 47.39 19.33 -30.23
CA LEU A 9 46.53 19.80 -29.15
C LEU A 9 45.42 18.75 -28.94
N TRP A 10 45.54 17.90 -27.92
CA TRP A 10 44.44 17.04 -27.50
C TRP A 10 43.38 17.92 -26.82
N CYS A 11 42.31 18.21 -27.56
CA CYS A 11 41.06 18.70 -26.99
C CYS A 11 40.53 17.65 -26.00
N LEU A 12 40.71 17.92 -24.71
CA LEU A 12 39.94 17.30 -23.63
C LEU A 12 38.49 17.75 -23.77
N LEU A 13 37.73 17.05 -24.62
CA LEU A 13 36.28 16.96 -24.49
C LEU A 13 36.02 16.15 -23.23
N GLY A 14 35.90 16.84 -22.09
CA GLY A 14 35.37 16.28 -20.87
C GLY A 14 33.93 15.85 -21.13
N CYS A 15 33.72 14.60 -21.53
CA CYS A 15 32.53 13.87 -21.16
C CYS A 15 32.47 13.94 -19.63
N LEU A 16 31.65 14.84 -19.08
CA LEU A 16 31.16 14.66 -17.73
C LEU A 16 30.38 13.36 -17.74
N GLU A 17 31.07 12.26 -17.45
CA GLU A 17 30.44 11.07 -16.93
C GLU A 17 29.55 11.53 -15.78
N LEU A 18 28.30 11.09 -15.78
CA LEU A 18 27.48 11.16 -14.59
C LEU A 18 28.34 10.52 -13.50
N THR A 19 28.80 11.29 -12.51
CA THR A 19 29.53 10.71 -11.40
C THR A 19 28.59 9.66 -10.80
N ALA A 20 28.94 8.39 -10.98
CA ALA A 20 28.18 7.25 -10.53
C ALA A 20 28.31 7.20 -9.00
N ALA A 21 27.57 8.08 -8.34
CA ALA A 21 27.59 8.30 -6.91
C ALA A 21 26.28 8.95 -6.48
N PRO A 22 25.86 8.75 -5.22
CA PRO A 22 24.77 9.52 -4.65
C PRO A 22 25.08 11.02 -4.71
N PRO A 23 24.06 11.89 -4.90
CA PRO A 23 24.30 13.32 -5.04
C PRO A 23 24.84 13.92 -3.75
N GLU A 24 25.67 14.97 -3.85
CA GLU A 24 26.14 15.71 -2.67
C GLU A 24 25.09 16.69 -2.09
N ALA A 25 23.87 16.68 -2.61
CA ALA A 25 22.77 17.49 -2.11
C ALA A 25 22.36 17.11 -0.69
N ASP A 26 22.03 18.11 0.14
CA ASP A 26 21.44 17.87 1.46
C ASP A 26 19.91 17.83 1.33
N ARG A 27 19.32 18.79 0.64
CA ARG A 27 17.87 18.86 0.37
C ARG A 27 17.54 18.52 -1.08
N ILE A 28 16.76 17.45 -1.25
CA ILE A 28 16.29 16.96 -2.55
C ILE A 28 14.77 17.15 -2.64
N VAL A 29 14.34 18.08 -3.49
CA VAL A 29 12.92 18.29 -3.79
C VAL A 29 12.52 17.43 -4.97
N VAL A 30 11.50 16.58 -4.78
CA VAL A 30 11.00 15.68 -5.82
C VAL A 30 9.72 16.26 -6.42
N LEU A 31 9.76 16.59 -7.71
CA LEU A 31 8.66 17.16 -8.48
C LEU A 31 8.13 16.14 -9.48
N GLY A 32 6.82 16.05 -9.58
CA GLY A 32 6.16 15.17 -10.54
C GLY A 32 4.66 15.19 -10.38
N ASP A 33 3.99 14.26 -11.04
CA ASP A 33 2.54 14.14 -11.02
C ASP A 33 2.03 13.18 -9.93
N SER A 34 0.93 12.45 -10.19
CA SER A 34 0.32 11.52 -9.23
C SER A 34 1.24 10.36 -8.86
N ILE A 35 2.13 9.92 -9.76
CA ILE A 35 3.05 8.81 -9.47
C ILE A 35 4.08 9.26 -8.42
N THR A 36 4.58 10.48 -8.56
CA THR A 36 5.45 11.10 -7.54
C THR A 36 4.67 11.44 -6.27
N ALA A 37 3.44 11.95 -6.39
CA ALA A 37 2.59 12.28 -5.24
C ALA A 37 2.26 11.05 -4.38
N SER A 38 2.18 9.85 -4.98
CA SER A 38 2.07 8.58 -4.24
C SER A 38 3.28 8.39 -3.31
N GLY A 39 4.49 8.54 -3.86
CA GLY A 39 5.74 8.63 -3.11
C GLY A 39 6.45 7.30 -2.86
N GLN A 40 5.84 6.16 -3.16
CA GLN A 40 6.33 4.85 -2.76
C GLN A 40 7.75 4.52 -3.29
N TYR A 41 8.09 4.92 -4.52
CA TYR A 41 9.46 4.73 -5.03
C TYR A 41 10.51 5.56 -4.25
N LEU A 42 10.11 6.72 -3.74
CA LEU A 42 10.98 7.63 -2.99
C LEU A 42 11.19 7.11 -1.57
N GLU A 43 10.16 6.50 -0.98
CA GLU A 43 10.26 5.83 0.31
C GLU A 43 11.23 4.65 0.26
N TYR A 44 11.18 3.81 -0.79
CA TYR A 44 12.16 2.73 -1.00
C TYR A 44 13.58 3.27 -1.19
N LEU A 45 13.73 4.30 -2.03
CA LEU A 45 15.01 4.94 -2.31
C LEU A 45 15.66 5.48 -1.04
N GLU A 46 14.92 6.28 -0.26
CA GLU A 46 15.43 6.88 0.98
C GLU A 46 15.78 5.80 2.01
N THR A 47 14.94 4.77 2.14
CA THR A 47 15.21 3.66 3.07
C THR A 47 16.54 2.97 2.75
N ILE A 48 16.79 2.66 1.48
CA ILE A 48 18.03 2.00 1.07
C ILE A 48 19.24 2.93 1.24
N LEU A 49 19.11 4.21 0.90
CA LEU A 49 20.19 5.19 1.10
C LEU A 49 20.56 5.36 2.57
N MET A 50 19.59 5.35 3.48
CA MET A 50 19.85 5.45 4.91
C MET A 50 20.67 4.27 5.45
N VAL A 51 20.48 3.08 4.86
CA VAL A 51 21.22 1.87 5.22
C VAL A 51 22.58 1.79 4.53
N GLN A 52 22.65 2.12 3.24
CA GLN A 52 23.85 1.91 2.42
C GLN A 52 24.84 3.08 2.47
N THR A 53 24.42 4.24 2.97
CA THR A 53 25.25 5.45 2.95
C THR A 53 25.25 6.11 4.33
N ALA A 54 26.33 6.84 4.64
CA ALA A 54 26.38 7.69 5.83
C ALA A 54 25.64 9.04 5.61
N LYS A 55 25.44 9.45 4.36
CA LYS A 55 24.76 10.70 4.02
C LYS A 55 23.28 10.62 4.41
N ARG A 56 22.75 11.73 4.92
CA ARG A 56 21.35 11.85 5.34
C ARG A 56 20.72 12.96 4.54
N TYR A 57 19.89 12.55 3.58
CA TYR A 57 19.16 13.45 2.70
C TYR A 57 17.88 13.93 3.37
N GLU A 58 17.50 15.16 3.09
CA GLU A 58 16.15 15.66 3.30
C GLU A 58 15.38 15.56 1.98
N PHE A 59 14.59 14.49 1.84
CA PHE A 59 13.68 14.35 0.72
C PHE A 59 12.36 15.08 0.96
N LEU A 60 12.02 16.01 0.07
CA LEU A 60 10.73 16.70 0.06
C LEU A 60 9.93 16.27 -1.15
N ASN A 61 9.02 15.31 -0.95
CA ASN A 61 8.07 14.91 -1.99
C ASN A 61 7.04 16.01 -2.21
N LEU A 62 7.13 16.71 -3.34
CA LEU A 62 6.18 17.72 -3.77
C LEU A 62 5.54 17.36 -5.10
N GLY A 63 5.29 16.06 -5.34
CA GLY A 63 4.45 15.60 -6.43
C GLY A 63 3.01 16.10 -6.25
N LEU A 64 2.35 16.44 -7.36
CA LEU A 64 0.97 16.94 -7.36
C LEU A 64 0.14 16.17 -8.39
N SER A 65 -0.90 15.47 -7.95
CA SER A 65 -1.70 14.63 -8.85
C SER A 65 -2.28 15.40 -10.04
N SER A 66 -2.29 14.76 -11.20
CA SER A 66 -2.72 15.34 -12.49
C SER A 66 -1.83 16.45 -13.06
N GLU A 67 -0.75 16.85 -12.38
CA GLU A 67 0.10 17.96 -12.80
C GLU A 67 0.84 17.68 -14.12
N THR A 68 1.00 18.73 -14.91
CA THR A 68 1.82 18.74 -16.13
C THR A 68 2.95 19.74 -15.99
N VAL A 69 4.08 19.47 -16.64
CA VAL A 69 5.09 20.49 -16.92
C VAL A 69 4.75 21.24 -18.22
N SER A 70 4.02 20.63 -19.14
CA SER A 70 3.59 21.22 -20.42
C SER A 70 2.54 22.33 -20.27
N GLY A 71 1.86 22.38 -19.11
CA GLY A 71 0.73 23.27 -18.85
C GLY A 71 -0.51 22.98 -19.69
N LEU A 72 -0.59 21.78 -20.29
CA LEU A 72 -1.73 21.36 -21.10
C LEU A 72 -2.83 20.74 -20.23
N SER A 73 -4.08 20.90 -20.68
CA SER A 73 -5.25 20.21 -20.13
C SER A 73 -6.21 19.89 -21.27
N GLU A 74 -6.68 18.65 -21.32
CA GLU A 74 -7.77 18.25 -22.21
C GLU A 74 -9.11 18.85 -21.75
N PRO A 75 -10.04 19.11 -22.69
CA PRO A 75 -11.42 19.45 -22.35
C PRO A 75 -12.07 18.37 -21.49
N GLY A 76 -12.78 18.77 -20.44
CA GLY A 76 -13.51 17.84 -19.56
C GLY A 76 -12.65 17.08 -18.55
N HIS A 77 -11.38 17.46 -18.35
CA HIS A 77 -10.54 16.87 -17.30
C HIS A 77 -11.27 16.81 -15.95
N ALA A 78 -11.10 15.69 -15.23
CA ALA A 78 -11.77 15.42 -13.96
C ALA A 78 -13.31 15.62 -14.02
N ALA A 79 -13.94 15.17 -15.11
CA ALA A 79 -15.36 15.38 -15.41
C ALA A 79 -15.77 16.87 -15.40
N GLY A 80 -14.88 17.74 -15.87
CA GLY A 80 -15.08 19.19 -15.93
C GLY A 80 -14.86 19.93 -14.61
N LYS A 81 -14.47 19.25 -13.52
CA LYS A 81 -14.30 19.88 -12.21
C LYS A 81 -13.16 20.90 -12.17
N PHE A 82 -12.05 20.63 -12.86
CA PHE A 82 -10.90 21.53 -12.94
C PHE A 82 -9.98 21.14 -14.11
N PRO A 83 -9.22 22.09 -14.71
CA PRO A 83 -8.16 21.76 -15.65
C PRO A 83 -6.95 21.14 -14.93
N ARG A 84 -6.12 20.39 -15.64
CA ARG A 84 -4.86 19.87 -15.08
C ARG A 84 -4.02 21.00 -14.45
N PRO A 85 -3.50 20.83 -13.23
CA PRO A 85 -2.56 21.79 -12.68
C PRO A 85 -1.27 21.82 -13.52
N GLY A 86 -0.62 22.97 -13.59
CA GLY A 86 0.66 23.14 -14.28
C GLY A 86 1.77 23.48 -13.29
N LEU A 87 2.91 22.79 -13.35
CA LEU A 87 4.03 22.98 -12.43
C LEU A 87 4.47 24.45 -12.34
N HIS A 88 4.54 25.12 -13.49
CA HIS A 88 5.02 26.50 -13.56
C HIS A 88 4.14 27.52 -12.82
N GLU A 89 2.92 27.13 -12.43
CA GLU A 89 2.06 27.91 -11.54
C GLU A 89 2.66 28.04 -10.13
N ARG A 90 3.29 26.97 -9.62
CA ARG A 90 3.80 26.91 -8.24
C ARG A 90 5.33 26.83 -8.14
N LEU A 91 6.02 26.54 -9.23
CA LEU A 91 7.45 26.22 -9.22
C LEU A 91 8.31 27.27 -8.52
N GLN A 92 8.09 28.57 -8.77
CA GLN A 92 8.87 29.62 -8.12
C GLN A 92 8.70 29.59 -6.59
N ARG A 93 7.45 29.47 -6.12
CA ARG A 93 7.17 29.38 -4.68
C ARG A 93 7.79 28.14 -4.05
N VAL A 94 7.77 27.00 -4.76
CA VAL A 94 8.45 25.78 -4.32
C VAL A 94 9.93 26.05 -4.15
N LEU A 95 10.61 26.57 -5.17
CA LEU A 95 12.06 26.84 -5.13
C LEU A 95 12.42 27.84 -4.03
N ASP A 96 11.69 28.95 -3.91
CA ASP A 96 11.99 30.01 -2.93
C ASP A 96 11.81 29.53 -1.48
N LYS A 97 10.76 28.73 -1.22
CA LYS A 97 10.42 28.27 0.13
C LYS A 97 11.23 27.05 0.56
N THR A 98 11.45 26.12 -0.36
CA THR A 98 12.19 24.88 -0.06
C THR A 98 13.69 25.03 -0.20
N LYS A 99 14.18 25.93 -1.06
CA LYS A 99 15.62 26.13 -1.33
C LYS A 99 16.36 24.80 -1.54
N PRO A 100 16.00 24.01 -2.58
CA PRO A 100 16.61 22.72 -2.81
C PRO A 100 18.05 22.88 -3.30
N ASP A 101 18.92 21.95 -2.92
CA ASP A 101 20.22 21.78 -3.59
C ASP A 101 20.03 21.00 -4.91
N LEU A 102 19.06 20.08 -4.92
CA LEU A 102 18.74 19.24 -6.06
C LEU A 102 17.22 19.13 -6.24
N VAL A 103 16.79 19.25 -7.50
CA VAL A 103 15.44 18.88 -7.95
C VAL A 103 15.51 17.55 -8.71
N LEU A 104 14.76 16.57 -8.23
CA LEU A 104 14.50 15.31 -8.93
C LEU A 104 13.13 15.41 -9.62
N ALA A 105 13.09 15.46 -10.95
CA ALA A 105 11.87 15.79 -11.70
C ALA A 105 11.38 14.63 -12.57
N CYS A 106 10.14 14.18 -12.35
CA CYS A 106 9.50 13.08 -13.08
C CYS A 106 8.18 13.55 -13.70
N TYR A 107 8.21 13.91 -14.99
CA TYR A 107 7.05 14.38 -15.76
C TYR A 107 6.98 13.70 -17.12
N GLY A 108 5.78 13.67 -17.70
CA GLY A 108 5.52 13.14 -19.04
C GLY A 108 4.16 12.44 -19.15
N MET A 109 3.75 11.69 -18.12
CA MET A 109 2.52 10.88 -18.13
C MET A 109 1.28 11.72 -18.44
N ASN A 110 1.12 12.89 -17.81
CA ASN A 110 -0.03 13.76 -18.06
C ASN A 110 0.19 14.79 -19.18
N ASP A 111 1.44 14.99 -19.61
CA ASP A 111 1.86 16.11 -20.46
C ASP A 111 1.40 16.01 -21.90
N GLY A 112 1.20 14.79 -22.41
CA GLY A 112 0.58 14.52 -23.70
C GLY A 112 -0.95 14.55 -23.67
N ILE A 113 -1.55 14.82 -22.48
CA ILE A 113 -3.00 14.83 -22.22
C ILE A 113 -3.72 13.58 -22.72
N TYR A 114 -3.01 12.45 -22.80
CA TYR A 114 -3.48 11.17 -23.30
C TYR A 114 -3.89 11.12 -24.78
N PHE A 115 -3.46 12.09 -25.59
CA PHE A 115 -3.62 12.11 -27.04
C PHE A 115 -2.44 11.43 -27.74
N PRO A 116 -2.57 11.02 -29.02
CA PRO A 116 -1.44 10.63 -29.86
C PRO A 116 -0.37 11.72 -29.92
N LEU A 117 0.87 11.31 -30.22
CA LEU A 117 1.99 12.25 -30.37
C LEU A 117 1.65 13.32 -31.41
N LYS A 118 1.90 14.58 -31.05
CA LYS A 118 1.84 15.72 -31.98
C LYS A 118 2.93 16.70 -31.60
N GLN A 119 3.62 17.23 -32.59
CA GLN A 119 4.76 18.12 -32.39
C GLN A 119 4.42 19.27 -31.42
N THR A 120 3.27 19.92 -31.61
CA THR A 120 2.84 21.03 -30.75
C THR A 120 2.66 20.65 -29.27
N ARG A 121 2.29 19.41 -28.95
CA ARG A 121 2.20 18.93 -27.55
C ARG A 121 3.56 18.56 -27.01
N PHE A 122 4.39 17.94 -27.84
CA PHE A 122 5.76 17.60 -27.51
C PHE A 122 6.59 18.86 -27.23
N ASP A 123 6.47 19.90 -28.05
CA ASP A 123 7.14 21.19 -27.86
C ASP A 123 6.77 21.83 -26.51
N ARG A 124 5.50 21.70 -26.09
CA ARG A 124 5.04 22.18 -24.78
C ARG A 124 5.69 21.42 -23.63
N PHE A 125 5.80 20.09 -23.75
CA PHE A 125 6.52 19.27 -22.77
C PHE A 125 8.00 19.66 -22.70
N THR A 126 8.71 19.72 -23.83
CA THR A 126 10.14 20.05 -23.86
C THR A 126 10.41 21.46 -23.34
N THR A 127 9.59 22.44 -23.75
CA THR A 127 9.67 23.83 -23.25
C THR A 127 9.44 23.88 -21.74
N GLY A 128 8.47 23.14 -21.22
CA GLY A 128 8.21 23.07 -19.78
C GLY A 128 9.40 22.50 -19.00
N ILE A 129 9.99 21.41 -19.48
CA ILE A 129 11.21 20.83 -18.90
C ILE A 129 12.36 21.84 -18.89
N GLU A 130 12.59 22.54 -20.00
CA GLU A 130 13.64 23.55 -20.12
C GLU A 130 13.39 24.74 -19.17
N GLN A 131 12.14 25.20 -19.03
CA GLN A 131 11.75 26.23 -18.07
C GLN A 131 11.97 25.78 -16.62
N LEU A 132 11.68 24.52 -16.30
CA LEU A 132 11.93 23.95 -14.96
C LEU A 132 13.43 24.02 -14.63
N ARG A 133 14.27 23.56 -15.56
CA ARG A 133 15.74 23.62 -15.40
C ARG A 133 16.24 25.06 -15.24
N SER A 134 15.74 25.97 -16.06
CA SER A 134 16.13 27.38 -15.99
C SER A 134 15.80 28.00 -14.64
N LYS A 135 14.60 27.74 -14.08
CA LYS A 135 14.20 28.26 -12.78
C LYS A 135 14.94 27.61 -11.63
N ALA A 136 15.14 26.29 -11.66
CA ALA A 136 15.94 25.58 -10.66
C ALA A 136 17.38 26.11 -10.62
N LYS A 137 18.02 26.26 -11.79
CA LYS A 137 19.37 26.85 -11.89
C LYS A 137 19.42 28.29 -11.35
N ALA A 138 18.40 29.11 -11.63
CA ALA A 138 18.31 30.46 -11.08
C ALA A 138 18.14 30.47 -9.54
N ALA A 139 17.58 29.40 -8.97
CA ALA A 139 17.50 29.16 -7.54
C ALA A 139 18.73 28.42 -6.97
N ALA A 140 19.82 28.30 -7.75
CA ALA A 140 21.03 27.56 -7.41
C ALA A 140 20.82 26.05 -7.12
N ALA A 141 19.75 25.46 -7.66
CA ALA A 141 19.46 24.04 -7.55
C ALA A 141 19.87 23.27 -8.81
N ASP A 142 20.54 22.14 -8.62
CA ASP A 142 20.80 21.16 -9.68
C ASP A 142 19.49 20.46 -10.10
N VAL A 143 19.47 19.87 -11.30
CA VAL A 143 18.29 19.11 -11.79
C VAL A 143 18.70 17.78 -12.39
N ILE A 144 18.11 16.71 -11.84
CA ILE A 144 18.10 15.37 -12.42
C ILE A 144 16.68 15.08 -12.92
N HIS A 145 16.55 14.69 -14.19
CA HIS A 145 15.27 14.22 -14.72
C HIS A 145 15.15 12.71 -14.61
N LEU A 146 14.00 12.24 -14.14
CA LEU A 146 13.53 10.88 -14.38
C LEU A 146 12.67 10.91 -15.64
N THR A 147 12.87 9.94 -16.54
CA THR A 147 11.92 9.74 -17.65
C THR A 147 10.53 9.38 -17.10
N PRO A 148 9.43 9.62 -17.84
CA PRO A 148 8.11 9.21 -17.38
C PRO A 148 8.00 7.68 -17.23
N PRO A 149 7.33 7.15 -16.21
CA PRO A 149 6.99 5.73 -16.11
C PRO A 149 6.11 5.25 -17.29
N VAL A 150 5.97 3.93 -17.42
CA VAL A 150 5.22 3.29 -18.51
C VAL A 150 3.71 3.48 -18.37
N PHE A 151 3.04 3.76 -19.50
CA PHE A 151 1.60 3.64 -19.64
C PHE A 151 1.24 2.27 -20.19
N ASP A 152 0.33 1.56 -19.53
CA ASP A 152 -0.06 0.21 -19.93
C ASP A 152 -1.53 0.15 -20.38
N PRO A 153 -1.82 0.06 -21.70
CA PRO A 153 -3.18 0.02 -22.19
C PRO A 153 -3.89 -1.31 -21.93
N LEU A 154 -3.15 -2.40 -21.70
CA LEU A 154 -3.70 -3.75 -21.65
C LEU A 154 -4.79 -3.96 -20.57
N PRO A 155 -4.57 -3.61 -19.28
CA PRO A 155 -5.58 -3.80 -18.23
C PRO A 155 -6.82 -2.92 -18.42
N ILE A 156 -6.74 -1.92 -19.29
CA ILE A 156 -7.81 -0.98 -19.60
C ILE A 156 -8.15 -0.98 -21.09
N LYS A 157 -7.96 -2.10 -21.80
CA LYS A 157 -8.15 -2.22 -23.26
C LYS A 157 -9.52 -1.74 -23.75
N ASP A 158 -10.58 -1.95 -22.96
CA ASP A 158 -11.94 -1.50 -23.29
C ASP A 158 -12.18 0.00 -22.99
N LYS A 159 -11.20 0.65 -22.36
CA LYS A 159 -11.21 2.05 -21.93
C LYS A 159 -10.13 2.89 -22.60
N VAL A 160 -9.47 2.38 -23.64
CA VAL A 160 -8.60 3.18 -24.50
C VAL A 160 -9.26 3.46 -25.85
N MET A 161 -8.68 4.38 -26.63
CA MET A 161 -9.22 4.82 -27.91
C MET A 161 -8.18 4.71 -29.03
N PRO A 162 -8.58 4.41 -30.28
CA PRO A 162 -7.65 4.30 -31.40
C PRO A 162 -7.08 5.65 -31.82
N ALA A 163 -6.07 5.62 -32.69
CA ALA A 163 -5.54 6.83 -33.34
C ALA A 163 -6.58 7.50 -34.27
N GLY A 164 -6.34 8.76 -34.64
CA GLY A 164 -7.11 9.46 -35.68
C GLY A 164 -8.40 10.14 -35.21
N LEU A 165 -8.64 10.26 -33.91
CA LEU A 165 -9.81 10.93 -33.35
C LEU A 165 -9.57 12.43 -33.13
N ASN A 166 -10.64 13.22 -33.22
CA ASN A 166 -10.61 14.65 -32.92
C ASN A 166 -10.56 14.96 -31.41
N ALA A 167 -11.01 14.01 -30.57
CA ALA A 167 -11.02 14.13 -29.13
C ALA A 167 -10.70 12.79 -28.46
N TYR A 168 -10.05 12.86 -27.30
CA TYR A 168 -9.66 11.72 -26.48
C TYR A 168 -10.22 11.89 -25.05
N PRO A 169 -11.53 11.66 -24.82
CA PRO A 169 -12.10 11.62 -23.47
C PRO A 169 -11.58 10.44 -22.63
N ARG A 170 -10.94 9.47 -23.30
CA ARG A 170 -10.22 8.35 -22.70
C ARG A 170 -8.85 8.22 -23.38
N PRO A 171 -7.86 7.58 -22.73
CA PRO A 171 -6.51 7.55 -23.27
C PRO A 171 -6.39 6.92 -24.65
N PHE A 172 -5.47 7.44 -25.45
CA PHE A 172 -5.00 6.79 -26.66
C PHE A 172 -4.41 5.41 -26.35
N GLU A 173 -4.82 4.37 -27.07
CA GLU A 173 -4.33 2.99 -26.87
C GLU A 173 -2.81 2.88 -27.04
N GLY A 174 -2.22 3.69 -27.93
CA GLY A 174 -0.79 3.72 -28.17
C GLY A 174 -0.06 4.77 -27.35
N TYR A 175 -0.63 5.26 -26.23
CA TYR A 175 -0.07 6.40 -25.49
C TYR A 175 1.33 6.12 -24.93
N ASN A 176 1.69 4.88 -24.65
CA ASN A 176 3.07 4.55 -24.26
C ASN A 176 4.10 4.98 -25.32
N ARG A 177 3.75 4.99 -26.62
CA ARG A 177 4.63 5.51 -27.69
C ARG A 177 4.88 7.02 -27.61
N VAL A 178 3.98 7.76 -26.98
CA VAL A 178 4.20 9.18 -26.66
C VAL A 178 5.23 9.29 -25.55
N LEU A 179 5.14 8.43 -24.54
CA LEU A 179 6.09 8.37 -23.42
C LEU A 179 7.46 7.83 -23.86
N ASP A 180 7.51 6.90 -24.81
CA ASP A 180 8.75 6.47 -25.48
C ASP A 180 9.45 7.70 -26.08
N ARG A 181 8.74 8.47 -26.90
CA ARG A 181 9.29 9.68 -27.54
C ARG A 181 9.78 10.74 -26.54
N TYR A 182 9.06 10.92 -25.43
CA TYR A 182 9.41 11.87 -24.37
C TYR A 182 10.67 11.40 -23.62
N SER A 183 10.74 10.10 -23.34
CA SER A 183 11.88 9.45 -22.68
C SER A 183 13.14 9.50 -23.55
N GLU A 184 13.01 9.15 -24.83
CA GLU A 184 14.10 9.27 -25.83
C GLU A 184 14.68 10.68 -25.89
N TRP A 185 13.81 11.71 -25.88
CA TRP A 185 14.27 13.08 -25.88
C TRP A 185 15.05 13.43 -24.61
N LEU A 186 14.50 13.11 -23.43
CA LEU A 186 15.16 13.34 -22.15
C LEU A 186 16.53 12.64 -22.11
N VAL A 187 16.59 11.35 -22.43
CA VAL A 187 17.84 10.58 -22.48
C VAL A 187 18.82 11.20 -23.47
N GLY A 188 18.35 11.63 -24.65
CA GLY A 188 19.17 12.32 -25.64
C GLY A 188 19.82 13.61 -25.13
N ARG A 189 19.23 14.29 -24.13
CA ARG A 189 19.81 15.49 -23.51
C ARG A 189 21.05 15.23 -22.67
N ARG A 190 21.38 13.96 -22.36
CA ARG A 190 22.68 13.61 -21.75
C ARG A 190 23.87 14.11 -22.59
N SER A 191 23.74 14.10 -23.92
CA SER A 191 24.75 14.67 -24.84
C SER A 191 24.98 16.17 -24.65
N ALA A 192 24.02 16.89 -24.09
CA ALA A 192 24.11 18.30 -23.72
C ALA A 192 24.49 18.49 -22.22
N GLY A 193 25.01 17.45 -21.57
CA GLY A 193 25.43 17.47 -20.16
C GLY A 193 24.27 17.43 -19.16
N TRP A 194 23.05 17.06 -19.57
CA TRP A 194 21.95 16.94 -18.62
C TRP A 194 22.04 15.64 -17.82
N LYS A 195 21.81 15.72 -16.51
CA LYS A 195 21.65 14.55 -15.65
C LYS A 195 20.23 13.98 -15.85
N VAL A 196 20.15 12.77 -16.42
CA VAL A 196 18.88 12.09 -16.71
C VAL A 196 19.00 10.62 -16.34
N ILE A 197 18.05 10.11 -15.56
CA ILE A 197 17.92 8.70 -15.18
C ILE A 197 16.74 8.14 -15.97
N ASP A 198 16.99 7.05 -16.70
CA ASP A 198 15.94 6.37 -17.47
C ASP A 198 15.26 5.33 -16.59
N VAL A 199 14.00 5.58 -16.26
CA VAL A 199 13.12 4.62 -15.58
C VAL A 199 12.10 4.02 -16.53
N HIS A 200 11.91 4.61 -17.72
CA HIS A 200 10.92 4.18 -18.71
C HIS A 200 11.36 2.89 -19.39
N GLY A 201 12.62 2.87 -19.86
CA GLY A 201 13.24 1.70 -20.50
C GLY A 201 13.21 0.46 -19.60
N PRO A 202 13.74 0.52 -18.37
CA PRO A 202 13.71 -0.61 -17.43
C PRO A 202 12.29 -1.11 -17.12
N MET A 203 11.32 -0.21 -16.95
CA MET A 203 9.93 -0.61 -16.73
C MET A 203 9.30 -1.31 -17.94
N ASN A 204 9.53 -0.81 -19.16
CA ASN A 204 9.06 -1.46 -20.39
C ASN A 204 9.67 -2.85 -20.54
N ALA A 205 10.98 -2.97 -20.30
CA ALA A 205 11.70 -4.24 -20.37
C ALA A 205 11.18 -5.26 -19.34
N ALA A 206 10.98 -4.83 -18.08
CA ALA A 206 10.43 -5.68 -17.03
C ALA A 206 8.99 -6.11 -17.35
N LEU A 207 8.16 -5.21 -17.89
CA LEU A 207 6.78 -5.51 -18.27
C LEU A 207 6.75 -6.56 -19.41
N ALA A 208 7.60 -6.38 -20.43
CA ALA A 208 7.73 -7.34 -21.52
C ALA A 208 8.21 -8.71 -21.04
N GLU A 209 9.15 -8.76 -20.09
CA GLU A 209 9.65 -10.01 -19.52
C GLU A 209 8.56 -10.76 -18.76
N GLN A 210 7.85 -10.10 -17.85
CA GLN A 210 6.76 -10.71 -17.08
C GLN A 210 5.64 -11.23 -17.99
N ARG A 211 5.39 -10.55 -19.12
CA ARG A 211 4.40 -10.96 -20.11
C ARG A 211 4.74 -12.22 -20.89
N LYS A 212 6.00 -12.66 -20.90
CA LYS A 212 6.37 -13.97 -21.44
C LYS A 212 5.74 -15.11 -20.65
N ALA A 213 5.60 -14.94 -19.33
CA ALA A 213 5.00 -15.93 -18.43
C ALA A 213 3.49 -15.72 -18.24
N ASN A 214 3.05 -14.47 -18.18
CA ASN A 214 1.64 -14.11 -18.04
C ASN A 214 1.28 -12.96 -18.97
N ALA A 215 0.66 -13.26 -20.11
CA ALA A 215 0.33 -12.26 -21.14
C ALA A 215 -0.52 -11.08 -20.61
N GLU A 216 -1.33 -11.29 -19.57
CA GLU A 216 -2.18 -10.26 -18.95
C GLU A 216 -1.48 -9.53 -17.79
N PHE A 217 -0.19 -9.78 -17.55
CA PHE A 217 0.57 -9.12 -16.49
C PHE A 217 0.62 -7.60 -16.70
N THR A 218 0.50 -6.87 -15.60
CA THR A 218 0.61 -5.41 -15.57
C THR A 218 1.25 -4.93 -14.28
N PHE A 219 2.02 -3.86 -14.38
CA PHE A 219 2.44 -3.08 -13.22
C PHE A 219 1.47 -1.96 -12.86
N ALA A 220 0.39 -1.71 -13.63
CA ALA A 220 -0.52 -0.61 -13.39
C ALA A 220 -1.95 -1.00 -13.78
N THR A 221 -2.80 -1.38 -12.82
CA THR A 221 -4.15 -1.90 -13.10
C THR A 221 -5.10 -0.88 -13.75
N ASP A 222 -4.80 0.41 -13.62
CA ASP A 222 -5.53 1.50 -14.29
C ASP A 222 -4.78 2.05 -15.52
N GLY A 223 -3.69 1.39 -15.92
CA GLY A 223 -2.79 1.76 -17.00
C GLY A 223 -1.83 2.90 -16.69
N VAL A 224 -1.90 3.53 -15.52
CA VAL A 224 -1.13 4.74 -15.19
C VAL A 224 -0.30 4.59 -13.92
N HIS A 225 -0.91 4.13 -12.82
CA HIS A 225 -0.28 4.15 -11.50
C HIS A 225 0.45 2.83 -11.21
N PRO A 226 1.77 2.85 -11.02
CA PRO A 226 2.53 1.65 -10.72
C PRO A 226 2.11 0.98 -9.39
N THR A 227 2.14 -0.34 -9.38
CA THR A 227 2.10 -1.22 -8.21
C THR A 227 3.39 -1.08 -7.39
N LYS A 228 3.49 -1.77 -6.25
CA LYS A 228 4.70 -1.80 -5.43
C LYS A 228 5.92 -2.30 -6.23
N GLU A 229 5.72 -3.29 -7.12
CA GLU A 229 6.75 -3.82 -8.01
C GLU A 229 7.17 -2.79 -9.07
N GLY A 230 6.22 -2.05 -9.62
CA GLY A 230 6.53 -0.96 -10.57
C GLY A 230 7.29 0.19 -9.90
N HIS A 231 6.90 0.57 -8.67
CA HIS A 231 7.63 1.55 -7.86
C HIS A 231 9.05 1.06 -7.50
N TRP A 232 9.22 -0.23 -7.24
CA TRP A 232 10.53 -0.84 -6.98
C TRP A 232 11.48 -0.69 -8.17
N ILE A 233 11.01 -0.93 -9.40
CA ILE A 233 11.83 -0.76 -10.61
C ILE A 233 12.31 0.70 -10.76
N ILE A 234 11.43 1.68 -10.47
CA ILE A 234 11.80 3.10 -10.48
C ILE A 234 12.91 3.37 -9.45
N SER A 235 12.78 2.84 -8.23
CA SER A 235 13.79 2.99 -7.18
C SER A 235 15.13 2.37 -7.57
N GLN A 236 15.12 1.15 -8.14
CA GLN A 236 16.33 0.46 -8.60
C GLN A 236 17.06 1.26 -9.68
N ALA A 237 16.35 1.79 -10.67
CA ALA A 237 16.95 2.60 -11.73
C ALA A 237 17.67 3.86 -11.17
N ILE A 238 17.14 4.46 -10.08
CA ILE A 238 17.79 5.59 -9.41
C ILE A 238 19.02 5.13 -8.62
N LEU A 239 18.89 4.05 -7.84
CA LEU A 239 19.99 3.48 -7.05
C LEU A 239 21.16 3.05 -7.95
N ASP A 240 20.87 2.41 -9.09
CA ASP A 240 21.85 2.01 -10.09
C ASP A 240 22.56 3.23 -10.69
N ALA A 241 21.81 4.29 -11.04
CA ALA A 241 22.38 5.52 -11.57
C ALA A 241 23.25 6.26 -10.54
N TRP A 242 23.02 6.04 -9.25
CA TRP A 242 23.81 6.58 -8.15
C TRP A 242 24.87 5.60 -7.63
N ASP A 243 25.06 4.47 -8.31
CA ASP A 243 25.99 3.39 -7.93
C ASP A 243 25.83 2.90 -6.48
N VAL A 244 24.61 2.94 -5.95
CA VAL A 244 24.30 2.45 -4.60
C VAL A 244 24.17 0.94 -4.65
N LYS A 245 25.26 0.24 -4.34
CA LYS A 245 25.24 -1.22 -4.27
C LYS A 245 24.37 -1.69 -3.11
N HIS A 246 23.43 -2.57 -3.42
CA HIS A 246 22.64 -3.28 -2.43
C HIS A 246 22.19 -4.60 -3.02
N ASP A 247 21.85 -5.55 -2.14
CA ASP A 247 21.27 -6.80 -2.57
C ASP A 247 19.83 -6.99 -2.07
N TRP A 248 19.22 -5.94 -1.53
CA TRP A 248 17.82 -5.93 -1.05
C TRP A 248 16.83 -6.29 -2.16
N VAL A 249 15.79 -7.04 -1.80
CA VAL A 249 14.62 -7.30 -2.64
C VAL A 249 13.41 -6.54 -2.10
N LEU A 250 12.36 -6.42 -2.91
CA LEU A 250 11.15 -5.67 -2.53
C LEU A 250 10.53 -6.20 -1.24
N GLU A 251 10.53 -7.52 -1.06
CA GLU A 251 9.99 -8.20 0.12
C GLU A 251 10.64 -7.72 1.42
N ASP A 252 11.93 -7.40 1.41
CA ASP A 252 12.67 -6.91 2.59
C ASP A 252 12.12 -5.56 3.10
N LEU A 253 11.45 -4.79 2.23
CA LEU A 253 10.83 -3.50 2.55
C LEU A 253 9.34 -3.64 2.89
N VAL A 254 8.60 -4.46 2.14
CA VAL A 254 7.13 -4.47 2.20
C VAL A 254 6.54 -5.56 3.09
N GLU A 255 7.32 -6.57 3.48
CA GLU A 255 6.90 -7.52 4.49
C GLU A 255 7.00 -6.89 5.89
N PRO A 256 6.04 -7.09 6.80
CA PRO A 256 5.94 -6.33 8.05
C PRO A 256 7.00 -6.71 9.10
N GLN A 257 8.07 -7.38 8.71
CA GLN A 257 9.07 -7.97 9.60
C GLN A 257 10.46 -7.46 9.24
N GLY A 258 11.32 -7.32 10.24
CA GLY A 258 12.71 -6.93 10.04
C GLY A 258 12.94 -5.42 10.15
N ARG A 259 14.21 -5.07 10.35
CA ARG A 259 14.63 -3.69 10.63
C ARG A 259 14.46 -2.79 9.40
N LEU A 260 14.63 -3.33 8.20
CA LEU A 260 14.45 -2.58 6.96
C LEU A 260 12.99 -2.18 6.74
N ALA A 261 12.03 -3.07 6.96
CA ALA A 261 10.60 -2.76 6.89
C ALA A 261 10.16 -1.74 7.96
N ALA A 262 10.71 -1.84 9.18
CA ALA A 262 10.46 -0.85 10.24
C ALA A 262 11.03 0.53 9.87
N LEU A 263 12.23 0.56 9.27
CA LEU A 263 12.85 1.77 8.75
C LEU A 263 12.02 2.36 7.61
N TYR A 264 11.60 1.54 6.65
CA TYR A 264 10.72 1.90 5.55
C TYR A 264 9.43 2.54 6.03
N LYS A 265 8.78 1.94 7.04
CA LYS A 265 7.56 2.51 7.63
C LYS A 265 7.79 3.90 8.21
N LEU A 266 8.86 4.08 8.98
CA LEU A 266 9.18 5.38 9.58
C LEU A 266 9.54 6.43 8.51
N VAL A 267 10.25 6.03 7.45
CA VAL A 267 10.53 6.87 6.28
C VAL A 267 9.23 7.34 5.64
N GLY A 268 8.30 6.42 5.36
CA GLY A 268 6.98 6.74 4.80
C GLY A 268 6.16 7.66 5.70
N ASP A 269 6.14 7.41 7.01
CA ASP A 269 5.45 8.26 7.98
C ASP A 269 6.03 9.70 7.98
N ARG A 270 7.37 9.84 7.94
CA ARG A 270 8.05 11.14 7.87
C ARG A 270 7.73 11.88 6.57
N GLN A 271 7.89 11.21 5.43
CA GLN A 271 7.60 11.82 4.12
C GLN A 271 6.14 12.25 4.00
N LYS A 272 5.19 11.45 4.51
CA LYS A 272 3.76 11.79 4.47
C LYS A 272 3.42 13.06 5.25
N VAL A 273 4.02 13.25 6.43
CA VAL A 273 3.86 14.47 7.24
C VAL A 273 4.43 15.68 6.49
N LEU A 274 5.67 15.58 5.99
CA LEU A 274 6.34 16.68 5.31
C LEU A 274 5.68 17.04 3.98
N LYS A 275 5.30 16.05 3.16
CA LYS A 275 4.65 16.24 1.85
C LYS A 275 3.43 17.15 1.96
N SER A 276 2.49 16.81 2.83
CA SER A 276 1.23 17.56 2.94
C SER A 276 1.47 18.98 3.46
N ALA A 277 2.38 19.15 4.44
CA ALA A 277 2.69 20.45 5.02
C ALA A 277 3.43 21.37 4.04
N TRP A 278 4.40 20.84 3.30
CA TRP A 278 5.14 21.62 2.30
C TRP A 278 4.30 21.92 1.05
N LEU A 279 3.41 21.02 0.62
CA LEU A 279 2.46 21.33 -0.46
C LEU A 279 1.55 22.52 -0.10
N GLU A 280 1.01 22.54 1.13
CA GLU A 280 0.23 23.67 1.64
C GLU A 280 1.10 24.94 1.74
N ALA A 281 2.29 24.83 2.32
CA ALA A 281 3.18 25.96 2.52
C ALA A 281 3.64 26.59 1.18
N CYS A 282 3.90 25.77 0.16
CA CYS A 282 4.25 26.23 -1.18
C CYS A 282 3.03 26.77 -1.95
N GLY A 283 1.85 26.25 -1.65
CA GLY A 283 0.58 26.59 -2.27
C GLY A 283 0.44 26.02 -3.68
N HIS A 284 -0.75 25.51 -3.98
CA HIS A 284 -1.13 25.00 -5.31
C HIS A 284 -2.59 25.29 -5.61
N LYS A 285 -2.97 25.29 -6.89
CA LYS A 285 -4.37 25.51 -7.31
C LYS A 285 -5.19 24.23 -7.49
N ARG A 286 -4.62 23.04 -7.27
CA ARG A 286 -5.35 21.78 -7.41
C ARG A 286 -6.41 21.64 -6.30
N PRO A 287 -7.70 21.49 -6.64
CA PRO A 287 -8.74 21.27 -5.63
C PRO A 287 -8.67 19.85 -5.06
N GLY A 288 -9.28 19.67 -3.88
CA GLY A 288 -9.43 18.34 -3.25
C GLY A 288 -8.13 17.71 -2.75
N VAL A 289 -7.06 18.50 -2.58
CA VAL A 289 -5.86 18.05 -1.84
C VAL A 289 -6.10 18.34 -0.36
N ALA A 290 -5.91 17.32 0.48
CA ALA A 290 -6.06 17.48 1.93
C ALA A 290 -4.98 18.42 2.49
N LYS A 291 -5.36 19.29 3.42
CA LYS A 291 -4.43 20.19 4.09
C LYS A 291 -3.47 19.40 4.97
N GLY A 292 -2.20 19.79 4.95
CA GLY A 292 -1.20 19.31 5.92
C GLY A 292 -1.33 20.01 7.28
N LEU A 293 -0.54 19.53 8.24
CA LEU A 293 -0.28 20.28 9.47
C LEU A 293 0.40 21.63 9.14
N PRO A 294 0.29 22.64 10.01
CA PRO A 294 1.15 23.83 9.94
C PRO A 294 2.62 23.43 9.80
N LEU A 295 3.38 24.15 8.97
CA LEU A 295 4.73 23.72 8.56
C LEU A 295 5.66 23.47 9.74
N GLU A 296 5.64 24.34 10.76
CA GLU A 296 6.50 24.18 11.95
C GLU A 296 6.09 22.97 12.80
N GLU A 297 4.79 22.69 12.93
CA GLU A 297 4.29 21.48 13.61
C GLU A 297 4.71 20.20 12.85
N ALA A 298 4.59 20.22 11.52
CA ALA A 298 5.01 19.12 10.67
C ALA A 298 6.52 18.85 10.77
N LYS A 299 7.35 19.90 10.83
CA LYS A 299 8.80 19.78 11.04
C LYS A 299 9.12 19.17 12.40
N THR A 300 8.52 19.65 13.48
CA THR A 300 8.70 19.07 14.82
C THR A 300 8.37 17.57 14.82
N LYS A 301 7.25 17.19 14.23
CA LYS A 301 6.85 15.78 14.13
C LYS A 301 7.81 14.97 13.24
N ALA A 302 8.28 15.54 12.14
CA ALA A 302 9.26 14.89 11.27
C ALA A 302 10.63 14.72 11.97
N GLU A 303 11.03 15.65 12.82
CA GLU A 303 12.23 15.56 13.66
C GLU A 303 12.10 14.45 14.71
N GLU A 304 10.93 14.31 15.34
CA GLU A 304 10.64 13.20 16.25
C GLU A 304 10.77 11.84 15.56
N ILE A 305 10.18 11.70 14.37
CA ILE A 305 10.31 10.48 13.55
C ILE A 305 11.79 10.27 13.14
N SER A 306 12.50 11.35 12.83
CA SER A 306 13.94 11.29 12.47
C SER A 306 14.80 10.78 13.62
N LYS A 307 14.48 11.14 14.87
CA LYS A 307 15.14 10.56 16.06
C LYS A 307 14.88 9.06 16.15
N SER A 308 13.66 8.60 15.87
CA SER A 308 13.34 7.16 15.82
C SER A 308 14.08 6.44 14.68
N LEU A 309 14.22 7.08 13.51
CA LEU A 309 14.99 6.55 12.39
C LEU A 309 16.48 6.38 12.76
N VAL A 310 17.10 7.40 13.37
CA VAL A 310 18.50 7.34 13.82
C VAL A 310 18.68 6.28 14.90
N ALA A 311 17.81 6.24 15.91
CA ALA A 311 17.86 5.21 16.95
C ALA A 311 17.74 3.80 16.37
N LEU A 312 16.89 3.61 15.35
CA LEU A 312 16.77 2.33 14.65
C LEU A 312 18.02 2.00 13.83
N LEU A 313 18.69 2.99 13.23
CA LEU A 313 19.95 2.79 12.53
C LEU A 313 21.10 2.42 13.47
N GLU A 314 21.15 3.04 14.66
CA GLU A 314 22.23 2.88 15.64
C GLU A 314 22.06 1.67 16.58
N SER A 315 20.84 1.16 16.73
CA SER A 315 20.58 0.01 17.61
C SER A 315 21.35 -1.24 17.17
N SER A 316 21.79 -2.07 18.11
CA SER A 316 22.57 -3.29 17.83
C SER A 316 21.79 -4.29 16.96
N GLY A 317 22.43 -4.81 15.91
CA GLY A 317 21.85 -5.68 14.88
C GLY A 317 21.88 -4.99 13.52
N GLY A 318 22.70 -5.47 12.58
CA GLY A 318 22.79 -4.84 11.27
C GLY A 318 21.45 -4.87 10.52
N PHE A 319 21.32 -4.06 9.47
CA PHE A 319 20.35 -4.32 8.42
C PHE A 319 20.92 -5.47 7.59
N THR A 320 20.90 -6.67 8.13
CA THR A 320 21.28 -7.88 7.42
C THR A 320 20.07 -8.37 6.64
N LYS A 321 20.29 -8.85 5.42
CA LYS A 321 19.41 -9.90 4.86
C LYS A 321 19.27 -10.96 5.94
N LYS A 322 18.08 -11.55 6.10
CA LYS A 322 17.82 -12.76 6.90
C LYS A 322 19.07 -13.28 7.60
N GLU A 323 19.16 -13.20 8.93
CA GLU A 323 20.23 -13.92 9.65
C GLU A 323 20.36 -15.33 9.07
N GLU A 324 21.47 -15.56 8.37
CA GLU A 324 21.85 -16.89 7.92
C GLU A 324 22.17 -17.67 9.19
N VAL A 325 21.21 -18.44 9.66
CA VAL A 325 21.53 -19.71 10.28
C VAL A 325 22.17 -20.53 9.15
N GLY A 326 23.48 -20.71 9.24
CA GLY A 326 24.35 -21.14 8.15
C GLY A 326 23.80 -22.31 7.33
N LYS A 327 23.94 -22.20 6.00
CA LYS A 327 23.84 -23.34 5.08
C LYS A 327 25.00 -24.31 5.36
N PRO A 328 24.78 -25.62 5.55
CA PRO A 328 25.75 -26.59 5.07
C PRO A 328 25.61 -26.70 3.55
N ALA A 329 26.74 -26.99 2.91
CA ALA A 329 26.88 -27.15 1.47
C ALA A 329 25.93 -28.20 0.89
N MET A 330 25.57 -28.01 -0.39
CA MET A 330 24.88 -29.00 -1.20
C MET A 330 25.74 -30.27 -1.33
N GLU A 331 25.25 -31.37 -0.78
CA GLU A 331 25.49 -32.72 -1.28
C GLU A 331 24.16 -33.47 -1.38
N GLU A 332 24.14 -34.46 -2.26
CA GLU A 332 22.98 -35.13 -2.85
C GLU A 332 21.94 -35.71 -1.87
N LYS A 333 20.75 -35.94 -2.43
CA LYS A 333 19.62 -36.72 -1.90
C LYS A 333 20.04 -37.84 -0.94
N ALA A 334 19.62 -37.74 0.32
CA ALA A 334 19.00 -38.82 1.09
C ALA A 334 18.40 -38.20 2.37
N GLY A 335 17.18 -38.60 2.73
CA GLY A 335 16.42 -37.96 3.79
C GLY A 335 16.99 -38.17 5.19
N THR A 336 16.74 -37.20 6.08
CA THR A 336 16.26 -37.41 7.47
C THR A 336 15.98 -36.09 8.18
N THR A 337 14.70 -35.88 8.51
CA THR A 337 14.10 -35.21 9.69
C THR A 337 14.88 -34.10 10.41
N ALA A 338 14.59 -32.84 10.06
CA ALA A 338 14.76 -31.68 10.95
C ALA A 338 13.74 -31.75 12.11
N LYS A 339 14.12 -31.30 13.31
CA LYS A 339 13.17 -31.17 14.43
C LYS A 339 11.98 -30.31 13.99
N PRO A 340 10.73 -30.79 14.13
CA PRO A 340 9.57 -30.06 13.61
C PRO A 340 9.43 -28.72 14.33
N GLY A 341 9.18 -27.64 13.57
CA GLY A 341 8.64 -26.41 14.13
C GLY A 341 7.31 -26.67 14.84
N LEU A 342 6.91 -25.75 15.74
CA LEU A 342 5.67 -25.92 16.54
C LEU A 342 4.41 -26.09 15.66
N PHE A 343 4.43 -25.48 14.47
CA PHE A 343 3.42 -25.59 13.42
C PHE A 343 4.10 -25.81 12.06
N PRO A 344 3.39 -26.34 11.05
CA PRO A 344 3.96 -26.57 9.72
C PRO A 344 4.24 -25.26 8.97
N GLY A 345 5.01 -25.38 7.88
CA GLY A 345 5.24 -24.31 6.92
C GLY A 345 6.43 -23.41 7.24
N THR A 346 6.41 -22.25 6.59
CA THR A 346 7.47 -21.25 6.68
C THR A 346 7.36 -20.51 8.01
N ARG A 347 8.36 -20.67 8.87
CA ARG A 347 8.49 -19.89 10.10
C ARG A 347 9.09 -18.51 9.81
N SER A 348 8.51 -17.47 10.36
CA SER A 348 8.91 -16.05 10.32
C SER A 348 8.63 -15.39 11.69
N VAL A 349 8.83 -14.08 11.87
CA VAL A 349 8.63 -13.35 13.14
C VAL A 349 7.66 -12.17 12.98
N TRP A 350 6.46 -12.24 13.56
CA TRP A 350 5.47 -11.16 13.53
C TRP A 350 5.30 -10.53 14.92
N GLN A 351 5.48 -9.21 15.04
CA GLN A 351 5.39 -8.48 16.32
C GLN A 351 6.29 -9.05 17.44
N GLY A 352 7.43 -9.65 17.08
CA GLY A 352 8.35 -10.30 18.03
C GLY A 352 7.94 -11.72 18.47
N TYR A 353 6.98 -12.34 17.77
CA TYR A 353 6.47 -13.69 18.00
C TYR A 353 6.65 -14.58 16.76
N ASP A 354 6.78 -15.88 16.96
CA ASP A 354 6.94 -16.83 15.84
C ASP A 354 5.65 -16.90 15.02
N ARG A 355 5.75 -16.61 13.72
CA ARG A 355 4.67 -16.78 12.74
C ARG A 355 4.96 -17.98 11.85
N TYR A 356 3.93 -18.75 11.52
CA TYR A 356 4.00 -19.91 10.66
C TYR A 356 2.97 -19.74 9.54
N ASP A 357 3.44 -19.72 8.30
CA ASP A 357 2.60 -19.67 7.11
C ASP A 357 2.70 -21.00 6.34
N PHE A 358 1.57 -21.65 6.10
CA PHE A 358 1.51 -22.93 5.40
C PHE A 358 0.34 -22.99 4.44
N ASP A 359 0.47 -23.84 3.43
CA ASP A 359 -0.63 -24.19 2.57
C ASP A 359 -1.62 -25.10 3.32
N TRP A 360 -2.88 -24.68 3.35
CA TRP A 360 -4.00 -25.50 3.78
C TRP A 360 -4.97 -25.65 2.62
N GLN A 361 -4.83 -26.75 1.88
CA GLN A 361 -5.70 -27.09 0.74
C GLN A 361 -5.72 -25.99 -0.34
N GLY A 362 -4.57 -25.41 -0.67
CA GLY A 362 -4.47 -24.30 -1.62
C GLY A 362 -4.79 -22.93 -1.04
N ILE A 363 -5.06 -22.83 0.27
CA ILE A 363 -5.36 -21.58 0.98
C ILE A 363 -4.25 -21.30 1.98
N THR A 364 -3.69 -20.09 1.97
CA THR A 364 -2.67 -19.70 2.94
C THR A 364 -3.28 -19.62 4.35
N ALA A 365 -2.76 -20.45 5.26
CA ALA A 365 -3.03 -20.42 6.68
C ALA A 365 -1.87 -19.80 7.43
N THR A 366 -2.18 -18.96 8.42
CA THR A 366 -1.19 -18.28 9.28
C THR A 366 -1.49 -18.59 10.73
N ILE A 367 -0.46 -18.98 11.49
CA ILE A 367 -0.50 -19.10 12.96
C ILE A 367 0.64 -18.26 13.53
N VAL A 368 0.34 -17.30 14.39
CA VAL A 368 1.33 -16.65 15.24
C VAL A 368 1.27 -17.28 16.64
N ALA A 369 2.40 -17.81 17.07
CA ALA A 369 2.56 -18.51 18.34
C ALA A 369 3.10 -17.55 19.41
N PRO A 370 2.50 -17.54 20.61
CA PRO A 370 3.07 -16.81 21.73
C PRO A 370 4.40 -17.45 22.12
N LYS A 371 5.30 -16.67 22.77
CA LYS A 371 6.56 -17.21 23.29
C LYS A 371 6.31 -18.33 24.30
N GLU A 372 5.28 -18.14 25.14
CA GLU A 372 4.77 -19.14 26.07
C GLU A 372 3.26 -19.23 25.91
N ALA A 373 2.76 -20.41 25.55
CA ALA A 373 1.32 -20.62 25.40
C ALA A 373 0.62 -20.65 26.76
N ALA A 374 -0.48 -19.92 26.89
CA ALA A 374 -1.35 -20.04 28.05
C ALA A 374 -1.98 -21.44 28.11
N ALA A 375 -2.31 -21.89 29.33
CA ALA A 375 -2.96 -23.17 29.55
C ALA A 375 -4.23 -23.29 28.68
N GLY A 376 -4.45 -24.47 28.08
CA GLY A 376 -5.59 -24.69 27.17
C GLY A 376 -5.38 -24.19 25.73
N LYS A 377 -4.24 -23.54 25.42
CA LYS A 377 -3.91 -22.98 24.09
C LYS A 377 -5.06 -22.12 23.53
N PRO A 378 -5.42 -21.02 24.22
CA PRO A 378 -6.43 -20.10 23.72
C PRO A 378 -5.92 -19.43 22.43
N TRP A 379 -6.85 -19.03 21.58
CA TRP A 379 -6.52 -18.47 20.28
C TRP A 379 -7.58 -17.51 19.76
N VAL A 380 -7.11 -16.59 18.94
CA VAL A 380 -7.86 -15.53 18.28
C VAL A 380 -7.89 -15.85 16.79
N TRP A 381 -9.05 -15.70 16.15
CA TRP A 381 -9.22 -16.01 14.74
C TRP A 381 -9.85 -14.83 13.99
N HIS A 382 -9.09 -14.29 13.04
CA HIS A 382 -9.49 -13.12 12.25
C HIS A 382 -10.33 -13.52 11.04
N GLY A 383 -11.45 -12.80 10.85
CA GLY A 383 -12.31 -12.93 9.68
C GLY A 383 -11.67 -12.39 8.40
N GLU A 384 -10.98 -11.27 8.50
CA GLU A 384 -10.31 -10.55 7.42
C GLU A 384 -9.22 -9.64 8.00
N PHE A 385 -8.37 -9.08 7.14
CA PHE A 385 -7.43 -8.01 7.47
C PHE A 385 -6.41 -8.31 8.58
N PHE A 386 -5.97 -9.58 8.73
CA PHE A 386 -4.88 -9.92 9.65
C PHE A 386 -3.67 -8.99 9.45
N GLY A 387 -3.17 -8.43 10.56
CA GLY A 387 -2.09 -7.43 10.55
C GLY A 387 -2.56 -5.97 10.58
N HIS A 388 -3.83 -5.69 10.33
CA HIS A 388 -4.40 -4.36 10.49
C HIS A 388 -4.66 -4.05 11.96
N LYS A 389 -4.11 -2.94 12.48
CA LYS A 389 -4.21 -2.54 13.90
C LYS A 389 -3.77 -3.67 14.84
N PRO A 390 -2.48 -4.08 14.81
CA PRO A 390 -2.00 -5.29 15.46
C PRO A 390 -1.90 -5.20 16.99
N ASP A 391 -2.09 -4.03 17.59
CA ASP A 391 -1.85 -3.80 19.02
C ASP A 391 -2.64 -4.76 19.95
N PRO A 392 -3.95 -5.05 19.73
CA PRO A 392 -4.66 -6.04 20.53
C PRO A 392 -4.08 -7.46 20.39
N ASP A 393 -3.69 -7.85 19.17
CA ASP A 393 -3.12 -9.17 18.91
C ASP A 393 -1.75 -9.34 19.55
N ALA A 394 -0.88 -8.33 19.45
CA ALA A 394 0.43 -8.33 20.11
C ALA A 394 0.29 -8.44 21.64
N ALA A 395 -0.67 -7.70 22.22
CA ALA A 395 -0.96 -7.79 23.65
C ALA A 395 -1.52 -9.17 24.07
N LEU A 396 -2.35 -9.81 23.23
CA LEU A 396 -2.88 -11.14 23.48
C LEU A 396 -1.81 -12.24 23.31
N LEU A 397 -0.89 -12.11 22.35
CA LEU A 397 0.31 -12.95 22.24
C LEU A 397 1.16 -12.87 23.51
N GLY A 398 1.32 -11.67 24.08
CA GLY A 398 1.98 -11.46 25.38
C GLY A 398 1.26 -12.12 26.55
N LYS A 399 -0.03 -12.43 26.41
CA LYS A 399 -0.84 -13.18 27.38
C LYS A 399 -0.95 -14.67 27.07
N GLY A 400 -0.20 -15.16 26.07
CA GLY A 400 -0.15 -16.58 25.73
C GLY A 400 -1.22 -17.07 24.75
N PHE A 401 -1.89 -16.17 24.03
CA PHE A 401 -2.83 -16.53 22.97
C PHE A 401 -2.11 -16.79 21.65
N HIS A 402 -2.64 -17.70 20.83
CA HIS A 402 -2.24 -17.82 19.42
C HIS A 402 -3.11 -16.92 18.55
N ILE A 403 -2.56 -16.37 17.47
CA ILE A 403 -3.34 -15.60 16.48
C ILE A 403 -3.40 -16.40 15.19
N VAL A 404 -4.59 -16.55 14.63
CA VAL A 404 -4.85 -17.39 13.46
C VAL A 404 -5.55 -16.61 12.38
N PHE A 405 -5.14 -16.85 11.13
CA PHE A 405 -5.79 -16.32 9.95
C PHE A 405 -5.81 -17.36 8.82
N LEU A 406 -6.89 -17.38 8.04
CA LEU A 406 -7.02 -18.18 6.83
C LEU A 406 -7.42 -17.24 5.69
N LYS A 407 -6.56 -17.08 4.69
CA LYS A 407 -6.66 -16.04 3.66
C LYS A 407 -7.72 -16.36 2.60
N MET A 408 -8.99 -16.19 2.96
CA MET A 408 -10.16 -16.41 2.09
C MET A 408 -10.81 -15.09 1.69
N ASN A 409 -10.02 -14.19 1.10
CA ASN A 409 -10.49 -12.84 0.78
C ASN A 409 -11.61 -12.85 -0.27
N ASP A 410 -12.49 -11.86 -0.22
CA ASP A 410 -13.60 -11.64 -1.17
C ASP A 410 -14.63 -12.80 -1.25
N THR A 411 -14.68 -13.67 -0.24
CA THR A 411 -15.70 -14.72 -0.10
C THR A 411 -16.85 -14.36 0.85
N LEU A 412 -16.75 -13.19 1.50
CA LEU A 412 -17.80 -12.54 2.31
C LEU A 412 -18.41 -13.43 3.40
N GLY A 413 -17.70 -14.45 3.89
CA GLY A 413 -18.26 -15.38 4.88
C GLY A 413 -19.43 -16.22 4.36
N CYS A 414 -19.50 -16.48 3.04
CA CYS A 414 -20.56 -17.30 2.43
C CYS A 414 -20.58 -18.75 2.95
N PRO A 415 -21.62 -19.56 2.65
CA PRO A 415 -21.73 -20.94 3.15
C PRO A 415 -20.52 -21.82 2.85
N ALA A 416 -19.91 -21.70 1.66
CA ALA A 416 -18.68 -22.44 1.31
C ALA A 416 -17.48 -22.03 2.17
N THR A 417 -17.38 -20.74 2.52
CA THR A 417 -16.36 -20.22 3.45
C THR A 417 -16.57 -20.80 4.85
N VAL A 418 -17.81 -20.81 5.34
CA VAL A 418 -18.15 -21.39 6.66
C VAL A 418 -17.78 -22.87 6.73
N LYS A 419 -18.01 -23.63 5.67
CA LYS A 419 -17.58 -25.05 5.57
C LYS A 419 -16.06 -25.16 5.69
N THR A 420 -15.33 -24.40 4.89
CA THR A 420 -13.85 -24.42 4.85
C THR A 420 -13.25 -24.01 6.20
N TRP A 421 -13.78 -22.95 6.82
CA TRP A 421 -13.42 -22.54 8.19
C TRP A 421 -13.70 -23.67 9.19
N THR A 422 -14.84 -24.34 9.11
CA THR A 422 -15.16 -25.46 10.02
C THR A 422 -14.17 -26.62 9.90
N GLU A 423 -13.69 -26.93 8.69
CA GLU A 423 -12.66 -27.95 8.45
C GLU A 423 -11.31 -27.52 9.03
N PHE A 424 -10.90 -26.27 8.81
CA PHE A 424 -9.67 -25.72 9.35
C PHE A 424 -9.68 -25.68 10.89
N TYR A 425 -10.79 -25.24 11.49
CA TYR A 425 -11.00 -25.30 12.94
C TYR A 425 -10.80 -26.72 13.48
N GLN A 426 -11.34 -27.74 12.80
CA GLN A 426 -11.18 -29.13 13.23
C GLN A 426 -9.73 -29.57 13.15
N HIS A 427 -9.02 -29.15 12.10
CA HIS A 427 -7.59 -29.42 11.97
C HIS A 427 -6.81 -28.81 13.15
N LEU A 428 -7.01 -27.53 13.44
CA LEU A 428 -6.30 -26.83 14.52
C LEU A 428 -6.58 -27.43 15.91
N THR A 429 -7.84 -27.74 16.21
CA THR A 429 -8.24 -28.27 17.51
C THR A 429 -7.87 -29.75 17.71
N LYS A 430 -7.89 -30.57 16.65
CA LYS A 430 -7.53 -32.00 16.73
C LYS A 430 -6.02 -32.21 16.70
N GLN A 431 -5.32 -31.55 15.76
CA GLN A 431 -3.89 -31.77 15.55
C GLN A 431 -3.05 -30.96 16.53
N TYR A 432 -3.31 -29.66 16.65
CA TYR A 432 -2.47 -28.78 17.48
C TYR A 432 -3.02 -28.53 18.89
N ARG A 433 -4.18 -29.11 19.20
CA ARG A 433 -4.83 -29.06 20.52
C ARG A 433 -5.15 -27.63 20.98
N PHE A 434 -5.47 -26.75 20.03
CA PHE A 434 -6.02 -25.44 20.35
C PHE A 434 -7.34 -25.57 21.12
N SER A 435 -7.64 -24.58 21.95
CA SER A 435 -8.92 -24.51 22.66
C SER A 435 -10.08 -24.71 21.69
N LYS A 436 -11.13 -25.42 22.12
CA LYS A 436 -12.30 -25.68 21.27
C LYS A 436 -13.16 -24.42 21.05
N LYS A 437 -12.84 -23.31 21.71
CA LYS A 437 -13.60 -22.07 21.65
C LYS A 437 -12.68 -20.88 21.32
N PRO A 438 -12.35 -20.62 20.04
CA PRO A 438 -11.67 -19.40 19.63
C PRO A 438 -12.45 -18.14 20.00
N ALA A 439 -11.71 -17.05 20.23
CA ALA A 439 -12.22 -15.69 20.13
C ALA A 439 -12.19 -15.25 18.66
N LEU A 440 -13.29 -14.69 18.16
CA LEU A 440 -13.38 -14.23 16.77
C LEU A 440 -13.18 -12.71 16.69
N VAL A 441 -12.46 -12.26 15.67
CA VAL A 441 -12.21 -10.83 15.39
C VAL A 441 -12.71 -10.48 14.00
N GLY A 442 -13.77 -9.66 13.93
CA GLY A 442 -14.43 -9.26 12.69
C GLY A 442 -14.37 -7.75 12.46
N LEU A 443 -13.48 -7.28 11.59
CA LEU A 443 -13.38 -5.86 11.21
C LEU A 443 -14.07 -5.61 9.87
N SER A 444 -14.95 -4.60 9.78
CA SER A 444 -15.68 -4.28 8.54
C SER A 444 -16.35 -5.53 7.94
N ARG A 445 -16.10 -5.85 6.66
CA ARG A 445 -16.60 -7.06 6.00
C ARG A 445 -16.24 -8.38 6.71
N GLY A 446 -15.18 -8.39 7.52
CA GLY A 446 -14.79 -9.52 8.37
C GLY A 446 -15.87 -9.92 9.37
N GLY A 447 -16.80 -9.00 9.69
CA GLY A 447 -18.00 -9.30 10.46
C GLY A 447 -18.82 -10.46 9.88
N LEU A 448 -19.01 -10.49 8.55
CA LEU A 448 -19.76 -11.56 7.88
C LEU A 448 -19.10 -12.94 8.09
N TYR A 449 -17.76 -13.01 8.01
CA TYR A 449 -17.02 -14.25 8.23
C TYR A 449 -17.21 -14.78 9.65
N CYS A 450 -16.95 -13.92 10.64
CA CYS A 450 -17.00 -14.29 12.05
C CYS A 450 -18.41 -14.67 12.47
N TYR A 451 -19.41 -13.86 12.14
CA TYR A 451 -20.79 -14.13 12.54
C TYR A 451 -21.39 -15.34 11.84
N ASN A 452 -21.22 -15.49 10.52
CA ASN A 452 -21.77 -16.64 9.82
C ASN A 452 -21.16 -17.95 10.31
N TRP A 453 -19.85 -17.98 10.58
CA TRP A 453 -19.22 -19.17 11.16
C TRP A 453 -19.71 -19.44 12.59
N ALA A 454 -19.80 -18.40 13.43
CA ALA A 454 -20.27 -18.52 14.80
C ALA A 454 -21.71 -19.02 14.88
N ILE A 455 -22.61 -18.49 14.04
CA ILE A 455 -24.03 -18.89 14.00
C ILE A 455 -24.16 -20.36 13.60
N ALA A 456 -23.35 -20.85 12.66
CA ALA A 456 -23.29 -22.25 12.28
C ALA A 456 -22.62 -23.14 13.34
N ASN A 457 -21.80 -22.56 14.23
CA ASN A 457 -20.99 -23.27 15.23
C ASN A 457 -21.11 -22.66 16.64
N PRO A 458 -22.32 -22.45 17.19
CA PRO A 458 -22.52 -21.53 18.31
C PRO A 458 -21.93 -22.05 19.64
N GLY A 459 -21.75 -23.36 19.77
CA GLY A 459 -21.08 -23.96 20.93
C GLY A 459 -19.54 -23.95 20.87
N LYS A 460 -18.94 -23.44 19.78
CA LYS A 460 -17.49 -23.47 19.51
C LYS A 460 -16.85 -22.08 19.52
N VAL A 461 -17.50 -21.08 20.13
CA VAL A 461 -17.00 -19.70 20.20
C VAL A 461 -16.90 -19.28 21.66
N SER A 462 -15.81 -18.60 22.03
CA SER A 462 -15.67 -18.02 23.37
C SER A 462 -16.27 -16.63 23.46
N CYS A 463 -15.98 -15.78 22.48
CA CYS A 463 -16.48 -14.41 22.34
C CYS A 463 -16.28 -13.91 20.92
N ILE A 464 -16.92 -12.78 20.58
CA ILE A 464 -16.69 -12.05 19.33
C ILE A 464 -16.35 -10.61 19.66
N TYR A 465 -15.19 -10.15 19.21
CA TYR A 465 -14.89 -8.73 19.08
C TYR A 465 -15.08 -8.31 17.63
N ALA A 466 -15.80 -7.23 17.39
CA ALA A 466 -16.01 -6.72 16.06
C ALA A 466 -15.89 -5.18 16.00
N ASP A 467 -15.34 -4.66 14.90
CA ASP A 467 -15.12 -3.22 14.69
C ASP A 467 -15.77 -2.75 13.40
N ALA A 468 -16.73 -1.83 13.52
CA ALA A 468 -17.62 -1.39 12.45
C ALA A 468 -18.05 -2.56 11.53
N PRO A 469 -18.54 -3.68 12.10
CA PRO A 469 -18.72 -4.90 11.34
C PRO A 469 -19.91 -4.80 10.40
N VAL A 470 -19.75 -5.39 9.24
CA VAL A 470 -20.86 -5.71 8.36
C VAL A 470 -21.59 -6.91 8.95
N CYS A 471 -22.85 -6.70 9.30
CA CYS A 471 -23.75 -7.70 9.87
C CYS A 471 -24.99 -7.95 9.00
N ASP A 472 -25.19 -7.15 7.96
CA ASP A 472 -26.20 -7.38 6.94
C ASP A 472 -25.63 -7.08 5.56
N PHE A 473 -25.51 -8.10 4.70
CA PHE A 473 -25.03 -7.88 3.34
C PHE A 473 -25.95 -6.98 2.51
N LYS A 474 -27.22 -6.77 2.94
CA LYS A 474 -28.18 -5.87 2.29
C LYS A 474 -27.84 -4.40 2.58
N SER A 475 -27.27 -4.13 3.76
CA SER A 475 -26.68 -2.83 4.11
C SER A 475 -25.41 -2.60 3.30
N TRP A 476 -24.34 -3.34 3.60
CA TRP A 476 -23.13 -3.38 2.79
C TRP A 476 -22.79 -4.84 2.48
N PRO A 477 -22.53 -5.23 1.21
CA PRO A 477 -22.31 -4.37 0.06
C PRO A 477 -23.59 -3.96 -0.71
N GLY A 478 -24.79 -4.37 -0.27
CA GLY A 478 -26.01 -4.20 -1.04
C GLY A 478 -26.44 -2.75 -1.32
N GLY A 479 -26.13 -1.80 -0.44
CA GLY A 479 -26.55 -0.41 -0.58
C GLY A 479 -28.08 -0.26 -0.58
N LYS A 480 -28.78 -1.11 0.18
CA LYS A 480 -30.25 -1.16 0.25
C LYS A 480 -30.81 -0.49 1.51
N GLY A 481 -29.93 0.13 2.29
CA GLY A 481 -30.24 1.10 3.34
C GLY A 481 -29.70 2.48 2.96
N GLU A 482 -29.23 3.23 3.94
CA GLU A 482 -28.64 4.56 3.81
C GLU A 482 -27.16 4.51 3.35
N GLY A 483 -26.47 3.40 3.60
CA GLY A 483 -25.08 3.21 3.16
C GLY A 483 -24.94 3.15 1.64
N PRO A 484 -23.81 3.62 1.06
CA PRO A 484 -23.61 3.70 -0.39
C PRO A 484 -23.49 2.33 -1.10
N GLY A 485 -23.32 1.25 -0.33
CA GLY A 485 -23.07 -0.08 -0.85
C GLY A 485 -21.74 -0.21 -1.61
N ASP A 486 -21.58 -1.33 -2.30
CA ASP A 486 -20.46 -1.64 -3.19
C ASP A 486 -20.97 -2.57 -4.30
N PRO A 487 -21.27 -2.06 -5.51
CA PRO A 487 -21.83 -2.87 -6.58
C PRO A 487 -20.99 -4.09 -6.98
N ARG A 488 -19.66 -4.01 -6.84
CA ARG A 488 -18.77 -5.13 -7.15
C ARG A 488 -18.95 -6.25 -6.12
N ASN A 489 -18.95 -5.91 -4.84
CA ASN A 489 -19.14 -6.89 -3.78
C ASN A 489 -20.61 -7.37 -3.71
N TRP A 490 -21.59 -6.56 -4.11
CA TRP A 490 -22.98 -6.99 -4.23
C TRP A 490 -23.16 -8.09 -5.28
N ALA A 491 -22.50 -7.96 -6.44
CA ALA A 491 -22.50 -9.02 -7.45
C ALA A 491 -21.88 -10.33 -6.92
N LEU A 492 -20.89 -10.24 -6.01
CA LEU A 492 -20.34 -11.42 -5.34
C LEU A 492 -21.36 -12.08 -4.40
N VAL A 493 -22.19 -11.31 -3.68
CA VAL A 493 -23.25 -11.90 -2.81
C VAL A 493 -24.16 -12.82 -3.62
N LEU A 494 -24.68 -12.36 -4.76
CA LEU A 494 -25.54 -13.16 -5.62
C LEU A 494 -24.86 -14.47 -6.04
N LYS A 495 -23.59 -14.38 -6.47
CA LYS A 495 -22.82 -15.54 -6.91
C LYS A 495 -22.48 -16.50 -5.78
N LEU A 496 -22.00 -15.99 -4.64
CA LEU A 496 -21.44 -16.79 -3.55
C LEU A 496 -22.53 -17.49 -2.72
N TRP A 497 -23.73 -16.92 -2.64
CA TRP A 497 -24.90 -17.56 -2.05
C TRP A 497 -25.74 -18.33 -3.08
N ASN A 498 -25.37 -18.25 -4.36
CA ASN A 498 -26.10 -18.88 -5.46
C ASN A 498 -27.58 -18.44 -5.52
N PHE A 499 -27.81 -17.15 -5.30
CA PHE A 499 -29.14 -16.57 -5.49
C PHE A 499 -29.44 -16.44 -6.99
N LYS A 500 -30.69 -16.75 -7.36
CA LYS A 500 -31.20 -16.63 -8.72
C LYS A 500 -31.22 -15.17 -9.19
N ASP A 501 -31.62 -14.27 -8.31
CA ASP A 501 -31.79 -12.85 -8.60
C ASP A 501 -31.66 -11.99 -7.34
N GLU A 502 -31.70 -10.67 -7.54
CA GLU A 502 -31.61 -9.70 -6.44
C GLU A 502 -32.77 -9.82 -5.46
N ALA A 503 -33.98 -10.13 -5.94
CA ALA A 503 -35.16 -10.25 -5.08
C ALA A 503 -35.00 -11.40 -4.07
N GLU A 504 -34.43 -12.53 -4.49
CA GLU A 504 -34.09 -13.63 -3.59
C GLU A 504 -33.05 -13.22 -2.53
N ALA A 505 -32.01 -12.49 -2.93
CA ALA A 505 -30.99 -11.98 -2.00
C ALA A 505 -31.58 -11.00 -0.96
N LEU A 506 -32.51 -10.13 -1.36
CA LEU A 506 -33.20 -9.20 -0.46
C LEU A 506 -34.17 -9.92 0.49
N ALA A 507 -34.78 -11.01 0.03
CA ALA A 507 -35.66 -11.85 0.85
C ALA A 507 -34.89 -12.72 1.87
N TYR A 508 -33.58 -12.93 1.69
CA TYR A 508 -32.76 -13.77 2.54
C TYR A 508 -32.78 -13.33 4.02
N LYS A 509 -33.01 -14.30 4.91
CA LYS A 509 -33.14 -14.13 6.38
C LYS A 509 -32.00 -14.80 7.16
N GLY A 510 -30.89 -15.12 6.50
CA GLY A 510 -29.72 -15.74 7.14
C GLY A 510 -28.55 -14.78 7.34
N ASN A 511 -28.77 -13.46 7.29
CA ASN A 511 -27.74 -12.49 7.64
C ASN A 511 -27.44 -12.55 9.14
N PRO A 512 -26.25 -12.12 9.58
CA PRO A 512 -25.93 -12.03 11.00
C PRO A 512 -26.99 -11.33 11.84
N VAL A 513 -27.54 -10.19 11.39
CA VAL A 513 -28.64 -9.50 12.09
C VAL A 513 -29.92 -10.32 12.22
N ASP A 514 -30.16 -11.30 11.35
CA ASP A 514 -31.38 -12.11 11.30
C ASP A 514 -31.26 -13.45 12.06
N ALA A 515 -30.03 -13.97 12.26
CA ALA A 515 -29.80 -15.35 12.67
C ALA A 515 -29.06 -15.51 14.02
N LEU A 516 -29.26 -14.59 14.97
CA LEU A 516 -28.51 -14.52 16.23
C LEU A 516 -28.95 -15.52 17.32
N ALA A 517 -30.15 -16.11 17.21
CA ALA A 517 -30.73 -16.95 18.26
C ALA A 517 -29.81 -18.12 18.73
N PRO A 518 -29.07 -18.82 17.86
CA PRO A 518 -28.13 -19.85 18.29
C PRO A 518 -27.01 -19.31 19.18
N LEU A 519 -26.49 -18.10 18.90
CA LEU A 519 -25.46 -17.46 19.72
C LEU A 519 -25.99 -17.07 21.10
N ALA A 520 -27.18 -16.50 21.16
CA ALA A 520 -27.82 -16.09 22.41
C ALA A 520 -28.09 -17.30 23.31
N LYS A 521 -28.60 -18.40 22.74
CA LYS A 521 -28.80 -19.67 23.44
C LYS A 521 -27.49 -20.23 24.03
N ASN A 522 -26.36 -20.02 23.36
CA ASN A 522 -25.04 -20.42 23.82
C ASN A 522 -24.33 -19.36 24.68
N LYS A 523 -25.01 -18.24 24.97
CA LYS A 523 -24.51 -17.13 25.79
C LYS A 523 -23.18 -16.57 25.29
N VAL A 524 -23.01 -16.46 23.98
CA VAL A 524 -21.77 -15.93 23.39
C VAL A 524 -21.68 -14.43 23.69
N PRO A 525 -20.67 -13.95 24.43
CA PRO A 525 -20.49 -12.53 24.70
C PRO A 525 -19.95 -11.81 23.45
N LEU A 526 -20.47 -10.60 23.20
CA LEU A 526 -20.07 -9.75 22.08
C LEU A 526 -19.50 -8.42 22.57
N LEU A 527 -18.50 -7.90 21.88
CA LEU A 527 -18.03 -6.53 21.99
C LEU A 527 -18.00 -5.89 20.60
N HIS A 528 -18.74 -4.81 20.41
CA HIS A 528 -18.63 -3.99 19.20
C HIS A 528 -17.97 -2.64 19.51
N VAL A 529 -16.97 -2.29 18.69
CA VAL A 529 -16.50 -0.91 18.52
C VAL A 529 -17.07 -0.39 17.21
N PHE A 530 -17.60 0.83 17.17
CA PHE A 530 -18.15 1.39 15.93
C PHE A 530 -18.11 2.91 15.94
N GLY A 531 -18.13 3.52 14.75
CA GLY A 531 -18.38 4.94 14.60
C GLY A 531 -19.88 5.23 14.58
N ASP A 532 -20.34 6.21 15.35
CA ASP A 532 -21.76 6.62 15.36
C ASP A 532 -22.14 7.52 14.17
N ALA A 533 -21.17 7.88 13.33
CA ALA A 533 -21.34 8.59 12.06
C ALA A 533 -20.77 7.78 10.89
N ASP A 534 -20.74 6.44 11.01
CA ASP A 534 -20.27 5.53 9.95
C ASP A 534 -21.17 5.63 8.72
N GLU A 535 -20.63 6.20 7.64
CA GLU A 535 -21.35 6.39 6.39
C GLU A 535 -21.29 5.18 5.44
N VAL A 536 -20.43 4.20 5.70
CA VAL A 536 -20.19 3.04 4.82
C VAL A 536 -20.93 1.80 5.32
N VAL A 537 -20.87 1.56 6.63
CA VAL A 537 -21.55 0.47 7.34
C VAL A 537 -22.36 1.10 8.47
N PRO A 538 -23.52 1.72 8.15
CA PRO A 538 -24.30 2.46 9.15
C PRO A 538 -24.60 1.62 10.38
N ALA A 539 -24.42 2.23 11.55
CA ALA A 539 -24.57 1.54 12.83
C ALA A 539 -26.01 1.06 13.03
N GLU A 540 -26.98 1.86 12.60
CA GLU A 540 -28.42 1.61 12.64
C GLU A 540 -28.82 0.37 11.84
N GLU A 541 -28.06 0.04 10.80
CA GLU A 541 -28.32 -1.12 9.93
C GLU A 541 -27.55 -2.37 10.38
N ASN A 542 -26.45 -2.19 11.12
CA ASN A 542 -25.54 -3.27 11.49
C ASN A 542 -25.39 -3.41 13.01
N THR A 543 -24.54 -2.59 13.64
CA THR A 543 -24.17 -2.76 15.05
C THR A 543 -25.34 -2.57 16.01
N LEU A 544 -26.09 -1.48 15.87
CA LEU A 544 -27.21 -1.16 16.77
C LEU A 544 -28.39 -2.11 16.53
N LEU A 545 -28.68 -2.44 15.28
CA LEU A 545 -29.71 -3.43 14.94
C LEU A 545 -29.37 -4.82 15.50
N LEU A 546 -28.13 -5.27 15.32
CA LEU A 546 -27.65 -6.52 15.90
C LEU A 546 -27.75 -6.49 17.42
N ALA A 547 -27.31 -5.40 18.05
CA ALA A 547 -27.30 -5.27 19.51
C ALA A 547 -28.71 -5.34 20.11
N GLU A 548 -29.66 -4.62 19.51
CA GLU A 548 -31.06 -4.63 19.91
C GLU A 548 -31.64 -6.05 19.82
N ARG A 549 -31.48 -6.70 18.66
CA ARG A 549 -32.00 -8.07 18.42
C ARG A 549 -31.33 -9.08 19.34
N TYR A 550 -30.02 -8.96 19.57
CA TYR A 550 -29.29 -9.88 20.43
C TYR A 550 -29.75 -9.80 21.89
N ARG A 551 -29.96 -8.58 22.39
CA ARG A 551 -30.47 -8.35 23.76
C ARG A 551 -31.89 -8.90 23.93
N LYS A 552 -32.77 -8.74 22.94
CA LYS A 552 -34.12 -9.33 22.96
C LYS A 552 -34.10 -10.86 23.05
N LEU A 553 -33.07 -11.49 22.51
CA LEU A 553 -32.85 -12.94 22.58
C LEU A 553 -32.15 -13.39 23.88
N GLY A 554 -31.87 -12.46 24.81
CA GLY A 554 -31.17 -12.72 26.07
C GLY A 554 -29.64 -12.77 25.95
N GLY A 555 -29.08 -12.32 24.82
CA GLY A 555 -27.63 -12.23 24.61
C GLY A 555 -27.01 -10.98 25.22
N THR A 556 -25.71 -11.06 25.51
CA THR A 556 -24.93 -9.95 26.09
C THR A 556 -24.02 -9.31 25.04
N ILE A 557 -24.11 -7.98 24.89
CA ILE A 557 -23.26 -7.19 24.01
C ILE A 557 -22.81 -5.89 24.67
N GLU A 558 -21.49 -5.71 24.74
CA GLU A 558 -20.80 -4.46 25.10
C GLU A 558 -20.63 -3.60 23.85
N LEU A 559 -20.88 -2.28 23.96
CA LEU A 559 -20.80 -1.34 22.86
C LEU A 559 -19.83 -0.20 23.21
N ILE A 560 -18.91 0.11 22.31
CA ILE A 560 -18.01 1.26 22.40
C ILE A 560 -18.23 2.10 21.13
N ALA A 561 -18.97 3.20 21.29
CA ALA A 561 -19.20 4.16 20.22
C ALA A 561 -18.05 5.18 20.16
N LYS A 562 -17.51 5.42 18.97
CA LYS A 562 -16.60 6.52 18.67
C LYS A 562 -17.44 7.71 18.22
N ALA A 563 -17.55 8.73 19.07
CA ALA A 563 -18.37 9.91 18.81
C ALA A 563 -17.89 10.69 17.58
N GLY A 564 -18.80 10.97 16.65
CA GLY A 564 -18.50 11.52 15.32
C GLY A 564 -17.64 10.59 14.45
N GLY A 565 -17.49 9.33 14.85
CA GLY A 565 -16.61 8.38 14.20
C GLY A 565 -17.19 7.89 12.88
N LYS A 566 -16.39 7.93 11.82
CA LYS A 566 -16.70 7.37 10.50
C LYS A 566 -16.33 5.89 10.43
N HIS A 567 -16.52 5.26 9.26
CA HIS A 567 -16.12 3.87 9.04
C HIS A 567 -14.66 3.58 9.38
N HIS A 568 -13.79 4.52 9.01
CA HIS A 568 -12.37 4.50 9.34
C HIS A 568 -12.01 5.69 10.22
N PRO A 569 -11.02 5.53 11.11
CA PRO A 569 -10.17 4.35 11.31
C PRO A 569 -10.83 3.25 12.16
N HIS A 570 -10.44 1.99 11.93
CA HIS A 570 -10.74 0.88 12.85
C HIS A 570 -9.84 0.89 14.09
N GLY A 571 -10.27 0.14 15.12
CA GLY A 571 -9.60 0.00 16.39
C GLY A 571 -9.88 1.17 17.33
N LEU A 572 -9.31 1.04 18.53
CA LEU A 572 -9.25 2.09 19.53
C LEU A 572 -7.82 2.58 19.65
N GLN A 573 -7.64 3.83 20.06
CA GLN A 573 -6.31 4.35 20.41
C GLN A 573 -5.73 3.57 21.60
N ASP A 574 -6.57 3.28 22.59
CA ASP A 574 -6.26 2.33 23.66
C ASP A 574 -6.95 0.99 23.39
N SER A 575 -6.14 -0.05 23.16
CA SER A 575 -6.61 -1.40 22.87
C SER A 575 -6.98 -2.21 24.12
N ALA A 576 -6.75 -1.68 25.33
CA ALA A 576 -7.00 -2.40 26.58
C ALA A 576 -8.44 -2.94 26.72
N PRO A 577 -9.52 -2.21 26.32
CA PRO A 577 -10.88 -2.74 26.39
C PRO A 577 -11.06 -4.03 25.57
N ILE A 578 -10.46 -4.09 24.38
CA ILE A 578 -10.52 -5.24 23.48
C ILE A 578 -9.77 -6.43 24.08
N VAL A 579 -8.52 -6.20 24.51
CA VAL A 579 -7.65 -7.22 25.10
C VAL A 579 -8.27 -7.80 26.37
N ASN A 580 -8.80 -6.93 27.23
CA ASN A 580 -9.42 -7.34 28.49
C ASN A 580 -10.71 -8.13 28.26
N PHE A 581 -11.52 -7.74 27.28
CA PHE A 581 -12.71 -8.49 26.89
C PHE A 581 -12.36 -9.91 26.40
N ILE A 582 -11.41 -10.04 25.48
CA ILE A 582 -11.00 -11.35 24.95
C ILE A 582 -10.39 -12.21 26.07
N ALA A 583 -9.44 -11.67 26.85
CA ALA A 583 -8.79 -12.40 27.94
C ALA A 583 -9.76 -12.84 29.05
N ARG A 584 -10.87 -12.12 29.25
CA ARG A 584 -11.92 -12.47 30.21
C ARG A 584 -12.72 -13.70 29.76
N HIS A 585 -12.98 -13.83 28.46
CA HIS A 585 -13.92 -14.81 27.92
C HIS A 585 -13.25 -16.01 27.23
N ALA A 586 -12.02 -15.87 26.76
CA ALA A 586 -11.31 -16.88 25.98
C ALA A 586 -10.16 -17.52 26.79
N LYS A 587 -10.51 -18.34 27.79
CA LYS A 587 -9.56 -19.09 28.61
C LYS A 587 -9.52 -20.57 28.23
#